data_AF-A0A917VES3-F1
#
_entry.id   AF-A0A917VES3-F1
#
_cell.length_a   1.000
_cell.length_b   1.000
_cell.length_c   1.000
_cell.angle_alpha   90.00
_cell.angle_beta   90.00
_cell.angle_gamma   90.00
#
_symmetry.space_group_name_H-M   'P 1'
#
loop_
_entity.id
_entity.type
_entity.pdbx_description
1 polymer ?
#
loop_
_entity_poly.entity_id
_entity_poly.type
_entity_poly.pdbx_seq_one_letter_code
_entity_poly.pdbx_strand_id
1 'polypeptide(L)' 'MFVICLDDMSPEETLDQVLAAIRSRLANDPEEERCLTAEELRRLAKGRLSRMARS' A
#
# COMPACT_ATOMS: atom_id res chain seq x y z
N MET A 1 -9.36 -4.10 7.43
CA MET A 1 -9.10 -4.17 5.97
C MET A 1 -7.63 -3.91 5.78
N PHE A 2 -6.94 -4.64 4.90
CA PHE A 2 -5.53 -4.41 4.59
C PHE A 2 -5.40 -3.78 3.20
N VAL A 3 -4.61 -2.72 3.10
CA VAL A 3 -4.27 -2.03 1.85
C VAL A 3 -2.79 -1.70 1.85
N ILE A 4 -2.13 -1.91 0.72
CA ILE A 4 -0.74 -1.53 0.46
C ILE A 4 -0.63 -1.02 -0.98
N CYS A 5 0.14 0.06 -1.15
CA CYS A 5 0.56 0.55 -2.44
C CYS A 5 1.84 -0.16 -2.86
N LEU A 6 1.80 -0.79 -4.04
CA LEU A 6 2.91 -1.51 -4.65
C LEU A 6 3.40 -0.82 -5.93
N ASP A 7 3.01 0.44 -6.14
CA ASP A 7 3.53 1.23 -7.26
C ASP A 7 5.08 1.22 -7.22
N ASP A 8 5.70 1.11 -8.39
CA ASP A 8 7.15 1.05 -8.61
C ASP A 8 7.89 -0.19 -8.04
N MET A 9 7.16 -1.18 -7.49
CA MET A 9 7.73 -2.47 -7.09
C MET A 9 7.83 -3.43 -8.28
N SER A 10 8.91 -4.21 -8.34
CA SER A 10 9.00 -5.29 -9.33
C SER A 10 8.04 -6.44 -8.98
N PRO A 11 7.58 -7.22 -9.97
CA PRO A 11 6.73 -8.38 -9.71
C PRO A 11 7.41 -9.42 -8.80
N GLU A 12 8.73 -9.56 -8.91
CA GLU A 12 9.53 -10.52 -8.13
C GLU A 12 9.57 -10.15 -6.64
N GLU A 13 9.62 -8.86 -6.32
CA GLU A 13 9.69 -8.37 -4.93
C GLU A 13 8.30 -8.20 -4.29
N THR A 14 7.24 -8.19 -5.10
CA THR A 14 5.88 -7.88 -4.65
C THR A 14 5.40 -8.81 -3.53
N LEU A 15 5.64 -10.12 -3.65
CA LEU A 15 5.18 -11.09 -2.65
C LEU A 15 5.88 -10.87 -1.31
N ASP A 16 7.19 -10.69 -1.33
CA ASP A 16 7.99 -10.47 -0.11
C ASP A 16 7.57 -9.17 0.58
N GLN A 17 7.33 -8.11 -0.19
CA GLN A 17 6.86 -6.84 0.36
C GLN A 17 5.47 -6.94 1.00
N VAL A 18 4.55 -7.68 0.37
CA VAL A 18 3.21 -7.92 0.93
C VAL A 18 3.31 -8.72 2.24
N LEU A 19 4.09 -9.79 2.27
CA LEU A 19 4.25 -10.61 3.47
C LEU A 19 4.94 -9.86 4.61
N ALA A 20 5.96 -9.06 4.30
CA ALA A 20 6.62 -8.20 5.26
C ALA A 20 5.65 -7.19 5.88
N ALA A 21 4.82 -6.55 5.06
CA ALA A 21 3.82 -5.58 5.52
C ALA A 21 2.70 -6.21 6.35
N ILE A 22 2.23 -7.40 6.00
CA ILE A 22 1.25 -8.13 6.82
C ILE A 22 1.86 -8.46 8.19
N ARG A 23 3.09 -9.00 8.20
CA ARG A 23 3.77 -9.37 9.44
C ARG A 23 4.03 -8.17 10.35
N SER A 24 4.42 -7.03 9.79
CA SER A 24 4.69 -5.83 10.60
C SER A 24 3.42 -5.20 11.16
N ARG A 25 2.31 -5.24 10.41
CA ARG A 25 1.06 -4.56 10.77
C ARG A 25 0.10 -5.43 11.60
N LEU A 26 0.38 -6.72 11.74
CA LEU A 26 -0.45 -7.65 12.52
C LEU A 26 -0.60 -7.25 14.00
N ALA A 27 0.36 -6.52 14.55
CA ALA A 27 0.34 -6.07 15.94
C ALA A 27 -0.20 -4.64 16.12
N ASN A 28 -0.50 -3.94 15.02
CA ASN A 28 -1.00 -2.56 15.08
C ASN A 28 -2.36 -2.51 15.75
N ASP A 29 -2.61 -1.43 16.48
CA ASP A 29 -3.95 -1.15 16.94
C ASP A 29 -4.85 -0.64 15.77
N PRO A 30 -6.18 -0.65 15.94
CA PRO A 30 -7.09 -0.22 14.89
C PRO A 30 -6.96 1.25 14.47
N GLU A 31 -6.42 2.14 15.30
CA GLU A 31 -6.21 3.54 14.96
C GLU A 31 -4.93 3.73 14.13
N GLU A 32 -3.83 3.12 14.56
CA GLU A 32 -2.58 3.05 13.81
C GLU A 32 -2.82 2.47 12.40
N GLU A 33 -3.52 1.34 12.34
CA GLU A 33 -3.80 0.65 11.08
C GLU A 33 -4.75 1.45 10.17
N ARG A 34 -5.68 2.22 10.74
CA ARG A 34 -6.53 3.14 9.96
C ARG A 34 -5.73 4.27 9.35
N CYS A 35 -4.80 4.86 10.10
CA CYS A 35 -3.95 5.91 9.60
C CYS A 35 -3.09 5.41 8.42
N LEU A 36 -2.41 4.27 8.61
CA LEU A 36 -1.60 3.64 7.57
C LEU A 36 -2.43 3.27 6.33
N THR A 37 -3.61 2.69 6.53
CA THR A 37 -4.51 2.36 5.41
C THR A 37 -4.89 3.58 4.59
N ALA A 38 -5.17 4.72 5.25
CA ALA A 38 -5.50 5.96 4.55
C ALA A 38 -4.31 6.47 3.72
N GLU A 39 -3.08 6.34 4.21
CA GLU A 39 -1.87 6.71 3.46
C GLU A 39 -1.65 5.82 2.23
N GLU A 40 -1.78 4.51 2.37
CA GLU A 40 -1.64 3.58 1.25
C GLU A 40 -2.71 3.82 0.17
N LEU A 41 -3.95 4.13 0.58
CA LEU A 41 -5.02 4.52 -0.34
C LEU A 41 -4.70 5.82 -1.09
N ARG A 42 -4.12 6.83 -0.40
CA ARG A 42 -3.69 8.08 -1.05
C ARG A 42 -2.60 7.82 -2.10
N ARG A 43 -1.64 6.95 -1.80
CA ARG A 43 -0.58 6.56 -2.75
C ARG A 43 -1.18 5.89 -3.99
N LEU A 44 -2.07 4.91 -3.80
CA LEU A 44 -2.79 4.25 -4.90
C LEU A 44 -3.60 5.23 -5.75
N ALA A 45 -4.34 6.14 -5.11
CA ALA A 45 -5.10 7.16 -5.82
C ALA A 45 -4.19 8.07 -6.65
N LYS A 46 -3.07 8.51 -6.07
CA LYS A 46 -2.07 9.33 -6.78
C LYS A 46 -1.48 8.60 -7.98
N GLY A 47 -1.11 7.33 -7.84
CA GLY A 47 -0.60 6.52 -8.95
C GLY A 47 -1.61 6.38 -10.08
N ARG A 48 -2.87 6.11 -9.74
CA ARG A 48 -3.98 6.04 -10.72
C ARG A 48 -4.19 7.37 -11.45
N LEU A 49 -4.30 8.47 -10.72
CA LEU A 49 -4.44 9.81 -11.31
C LEU A 49 -3.24 10.18 -12.20
N SER A 50 -2.02 9.84 -11.78
CA SER A 50 -0.81 10.10 -12.55
C SER A 50 -0.76 9.31 -13.86
N ARG A 51 -1.32 8.10 -13.91
CA ARG A 51 -1.46 7.32 -15.14
C ARG A 51 -2.51 7.92 -16.06
N MET A 52 -3.65 8.36 -15.52
CA MET A 52 -4.70 9.04 -16.28
C MET A 52 -4.27 10.41 -16.82
N ALA A 53 -3.41 11.14 -16.13
CA ALA A 53 -2.94 12.44 -16.59
C ALA A 53 -1.88 12.35 -17.71
N ARG A 54 -1.30 11.17 -17.93
CA ARG A 54 -0.30 10.91 -18.98
C ARG A 54 -0.90 10.29 -20.24
N SER A 55 -2.17 9.89 -20.21
CA SER A 55 -2.95 9.40 -21.35
C SER A 55 -3.64 10.54 -22.07
#